data_AF-A0AAW7CAE7-F1
#
_entry.id   AF-A0AAW7CAE7-F1
#
_cell.length_a   1.000
_cell.length_b   1.000
_cell.length_c   1.000
_cell.angle_alpha   90.00
_cell.angle_beta   90.00
_cell.angle_gamma   90.00
#
_symmetry.space_group_name_H-M   'P 1'
#
loop_
_entity.id
_entity.type
_entity.pdbx_description
1 polymer ?
#
loop_
_entity_poly.entity_id
_entity_poly.type
_entity_poly.pdbx_seq_one_letter_code
_entity_poly.pdbx_strand_id
1 'polypeptide(L)'
;METVKAGELQITKEKAQWMLQKMFEIRKFEDKVHEVFATGILPGFVHLYAGEEAVAVGVCAHLNDQDMITSTHRGHGHCIAKGCDLKGMMAEIYGKATGLCKGKGGSMHIADLDKGMLGANGIVGGGFPLACGAALTAKVKKTSNVSVCFFGDGANNHGTFHEGINLAAVWKLPVIFVAENNGYGEATPFHYASSCKTIADRAVAYDIPGVRVDGKDIVAVYQAAKEAVERARNGEGPSLIECVTYRNYGHFEGDAQTYKAEAEKAKQLNEKDAIVQFKKFVLEQNLLSEADINSLEQKVEQEIEEAVKFGEDSPYPDPTELLKDVYVSY
;
A
#
# COMPACT_ATOMS: atom_id res chain seq x y z
N MET A 1 -22.64 6.83 -16.91
CA MET A 1 -22.22 7.71 -15.79
C MET A 1 -23.46 8.05 -15.01
N GLU A 2 -23.85 7.19 -14.08
CA GLU A 2 -24.80 7.56 -13.03
C GLU A 2 -23.96 8.08 -11.88
N THR A 3 -24.08 9.37 -11.60
CA THR A 3 -23.53 9.98 -10.40
C THR A 3 -24.25 9.38 -9.20
N VAL A 4 -23.55 8.50 -8.49
CA VAL A 4 -23.96 8.01 -7.18
C VAL A 4 -24.24 9.23 -6.31
N LYS A 5 -25.46 9.32 -5.76
CA LYS A 5 -25.83 10.36 -4.81
C LYS A 5 -24.92 10.25 -3.60
N ALA A 6 -24.05 11.24 -3.41
CA ALA A 6 -23.24 11.40 -2.22
C ALA A 6 -24.15 11.52 -0.98
N GLY A 7 -24.29 10.43 -0.22
CA GLY A 7 -24.42 10.59 1.22
C GLY A 7 -23.09 11.14 1.68
N GLU A 8 -23.07 12.37 2.20
CA GLU A 8 -21.84 13.03 2.67
C GLU A 8 -21.14 12.12 3.67
N LEU A 9 -20.10 11.45 3.21
CA LEU A 9 -19.26 10.63 4.04
C LEU A 9 -18.47 11.56 4.95
N GLN A 10 -18.88 11.64 6.21
CA GLN A 10 -18.20 12.49 7.16
C GLN A 10 -16.97 11.79 7.72
N ILE A 11 -15.78 12.23 7.30
CA ILE A 11 -14.52 11.85 7.94
C ILE A 11 -14.51 12.52 9.33
N THR A 12 -14.44 11.72 10.40
CA THR A 12 -14.35 12.26 11.77
C THR A 12 -12.99 12.89 12.02
N LYS A 13 -12.88 13.75 13.04
CA LYS A 13 -11.61 14.35 13.45
C LYS A 13 -10.54 13.28 13.75
N GLU A 14 -10.91 12.23 14.48
CA GLU A 14 -10.00 11.14 14.87
C GLU A 14 -9.52 10.38 13.63
N LYS A 15 -10.43 10.13 12.69
CA LYS A 15 -10.09 9.46 11.44
C LYS A 15 -9.19 10.33 10.56
N ALA A 16 -9.48 11.63 10.43
CA ALA A 16 -8.64 12.57 9.71
C ALA A 16 -7.23 12.67 10.32
N GLN A 17 -7.12 12.74 11.65
CA GLN A 17 -5.85 12.71 12.36
C GLN A 17 -5.06 11.44 12.07
N TRP A 18 -5.71 10.27 12.17
CA TRP A 18 -5.08 8.99 11.85
C TRP A 18 -4.60 8.92 10.39
N MET A 19 -5.43 9.35 9.44
CA MET A 19 -5.07 9.32 8.02
C MET A 19 -3.88 10.24 7.72
N LEU A 20 -3.87 11.45 8.28
CA LEU A 20 -2.77 12.38 8.10
C LEU A 20 -1.48 11.87 8.77
N GLN A 21 -1.59 11.28 9.97
CA GLN A 21 -0.47 10.66 10.66
C GLN A 21 0.15 9.56 9.80
N LYS A 22 -0.67 8.64 9.27
CA LYS A 22 -0.19 7.55 8.44
C LYS A 22 0.46 8.03 7.14
N MET A 23 -0.07 9.06 6.49
CA MET A 23 0.60 9.61 5.31
C MET A 23 1.94 10.26 5.65
N PHE A 24 2.06 10.95 6.78
CA PHE A 24 3.34 11.46 7.26
C PHE A 24 4.32 10.34 7.59
N GLU A 25 3.88 9.30 8.32
CA GLU A 25 4.71 8.15 8.66
C GLU A 25 5.26 7.51 7.39
N ILE A 26 4.41 7.28 6.38
CA ILE A 26 4.85 6.73 5.09
C ILE A 26 5.87 7.67 4.45
N ARG A 27 5.51 8.93 4.14
CA ARG A 27 6.41 9.82 3.41
C ARG A 27 7.76 9.99 4.12
N LYS A 28 7.76 10.25 5.42
CA LYS A 28 9.00 10.48 6.17
C LYS A 28 9.83 9.21 6.33
N PHE A 29 9.19 8.05 6.49
CA PHE A 29 9.90 6.76 6.48
C PHE A 29 10.60 6.53 5.14
N GLU A 30 9.86 6.72 4.04
CA GLU A 30 10.36 6.54 2.68
C GLU A 30 11.53 7.49 2.35
N ASP A 31 11.37 8.78 2.64
CA ASP A 31 12.39 9.80 2.42
C ASP A 31 13.65 9.50 3.24
N LYS A 32 13.48 8.98 4.47
CA LYS A 32 14.60 8.57 5.30
C LYS A 32 15.30 7.31 4.77
N VAL A 33 14.54 6.32 4.30
CA VAL A 33 15.12 5.13 3.66
C VAL A 33 15.89 5.51 2.39
N HIS A 34 15.39 6.46 1.59
CA HIS A 34 16.11 7.04 0.45
C HIS A 34 17.47 7.61 0.86
N GLU A 35 17.50 8.47 1.88
CA GLU A 35 18.74 9.07 2.41
C GLU A 35 19.73 8.00 2.88
N VAL A 36 19.26 7.02 3.65
CA VAL A 36 20.11 5.95 4.19
C VAL A 36 20.62 5.05 3.06
N PHE A 37 19.78 4.71 2.08
CA PHE A 37 20.20 3.90 0.93
C PHE A 37 21.36 4.55 0.17
N ALA A 38 21.32 5.87 -0.02
CA ALA A 38 22.39 6.62 -0.69
C ALA A 38 23.75 6.53 0.01
N THR A 39 23.80 6.14 1.30
CA THR A 39 25.06 5.90 2.03
C THR A 39 25.69 4.54 1.71
N GLY A 40 24.96 3.64 1.04
CA GLY A 40 25.44 2.31 0.64
C GLY A 40 25.40 1.25 1.74
N ILE A 41 24.79 1.54 2.90
CA ILE A 41 24.74 0.59 4.03
C ILE A 41 23.56 -0.38 3.97
N LEU A 42 22.49 -0.05 3.23
CA LEU A 42 21.31 -0.92 3.13
C LEU A 42 21.56 -2.07 2.15
N PRO A 43 21.24 -3.32 2.51
CA PRO A 43 21.38 -4.46 1.62
C PRO A 43 20.25 -4.54 0.58
N GLY A 44 20.58 -5.06 -0.60
CA GLY A 44 19.60 -5.43 -1.62
C GLY A 44 18.93 -4.24 -2.32
N PHE A 45 17.77 -4.49 -2.92
CA PHE A 45 16.99 -3.48 -3.65
C PHE A 45 15.92 -2.86 -2.75
N VAL A 46 15.80 -1.54 -2.81
CA VAL A 46 14.77 -0.76 -2.12
C VAL A 46 13.78 -0.19 -3.13
N HIS A 47 12.49 -0.34 -2.86
CA HIS A 47 11.41 0.14 -3.72
C HIS A 47 10.49 1.06 -2.91
N LEU A 48 10.64 2.37 -3.13
CA LEU A 48 9.99 3.38 -2.30
C LEU A 48 8.52 3.62 -2.67
N TYR A 49 7.62 3.62 -1.71
CA TYR A 49 6.18 3.90 -1.86
C TYR A 49 5.82 5.39 -1.93
N ALA A 50 6.79 6.30 -1.74
CA ALA A 50 6.53 7.73 -1.72
C ALA A 50 5.77 8.22 -2.97
N GLY A 51 4.70 8.98 -2.73
CA GLY A 51 3.74 9.45 -3.72
C GLY A 51 2.45 8.64 -3.77
N GLU A 52 2.40 7.45 -3.18
CA GLU A 52 1.23 6.56 -3.25
C GLU A 52 0.46 6.53 -1.91
N GLU A 53 0.82 7.38 -0.94
CA GLU A 53 0.37 7.32 0.47
C GLU A 53 -1.15 7.31 0.63
N ALA A 54 -1.85 8.18 -0.12
CA ALA A 54 -3.29 8.30 -0.05
C ALA A 54 -4.01 6.99 -0.43
N VAL A 55 -3.41 6.16 -1.28
CA VAL A 55 -4.01 4.89 -1.70
C VAL A 55 -4.00 3.89 -0.55
N ALA A 56 -2.82 3.54 -0.02
CA ALA A 56 -2.70 2.63 1.12
C ALA A 56 -3.51 3.12 2.32
N VAL A 57 -3.40 4.40 2.68
CA VAL A 57 -4.06 4.95 3.87
C VAL A 57 -5.58 5.00 3.68
N GLY A 58 -6.07 5.47 2.54
CA GLY A 58 -7.51 5.57 2.26
C GLY A 58 -8.20 4.21 2.29
N VAL A 59 -7.53 3.16 1.79
CA VAL A 59 -8.04 1.79 1.84
C VAL A 59 -7.95 1.19 3.25
N CYS A 60 -6.77 1.26 3.88
CA CYS A 60 -6.53 0.67 5.20
C CYS A 60 -7.32 1.34 6.32
N ALA A 61 -7.81 2.56 6.12
CA ALA A 61 -8.70 3.26 7.05
C ALA A 61 -9.99 2.50 7.40
N HIS A 62 -10.40 1.53 6.55
CA HIS A 62 -11.59 0.68 6.71
C HIS A 62 -11.27 -0.75 7.18
N LEU A 63 -10.00 -1.03 7.46
CA LEU A 63 -9.52 -2.36 7.81
C LEU A 63 -9.16 -2.42 9.30
N ASN A 64 -9.23 -3.61 9.87
CA ASN A 64 -8.70 -3.94 11.18
C ASN A 64 -7.58 -5.00 11.08
N ASP A 65 -6.99 -5.39 12.22
CA ASP A 65 -5.87 -6.35 12.27
C ASP A 65 -6.25 -7.76 11.79
N GLN A 66 -7.54 -8.12 11.75
CA GLN A 66 -8.05 -9.40 11.24
C GLN A 66 -8.34 -9.38 9.73
N ASP A 67 -8.43 -8.20 9.12
CA ASP A 67 -8.51 -8.05 7.67
C ASP A 67 -7.12 -8.23 7.08
N MET A 68 -6.99 -9.02 6.02
CA MET A 68 -5.68 -9.39 5.48
C MET A 68 -5.34 -8.57 4.24
N ILE A 69 -4.07 -8.25 4.03
CA ILE A 69 -3.61 -7.59 2.81
C ILE A 69 -2.46 -8.37 2.20
N THR A 70 -2.45 -8.43 0.87
CA THR A 70 -1.26 -8.77 0.09
C THR A 70 -0.71 -7.51 -0.52
N SER A 71 0.61 -7.37 -0.47
CA SER A 71 1.32 -6.20 -0.94
C SER A 71 2.21 -6.54 -2.14
N THR A 72 2.94 -5.54 -2.63
CA THR A 72 3.87 -5.65 -3.75
C THR A 72 5.31 -5.57 -3.25
N HIS A 73 6.29 -5.53 -4.15
CA HIS A 73 7.68 -5.24 -3.81
C HIS A 73 7.86 -3.83 -3.22
N ARG A 74 6.92 -2.90 -3.51
CA ARG A 74 6.86 -1.54 -2.97
C ARG A 74 5.96 -1.51 -1.74
N GLY A 75 6.26 -2.38 -0.78
CA GLY A 75 5.28 -2.75 0.24
C GLY A 75 5.29 -1.91 1.51
N HIS A 76 6.24 -1.01 1.68
CA HIS A 76 6.46 -0.24 2.92
C HIS A 76 5.22 0.56 3.32
N GLY A 77 4.64 1.33 2.39
CA GLY A 77 3.43 2.11 2.65
C GLY A 77 2.23 1.26 3.09
N HIS A 78 2.05 0.08 2.48
CA HIS A 78 1.02 -0.88 2.91
C HIS A 78 1.26 -1.39 4.33
N CYS A 79 2.50 -1.70 4.69
CA CYS A 79 2.87 -2.16 6.03
C CYS A 79 2.53 -1.08 7.08
N ILE A 80 2.96 0.17 6.82
CA ILE A 80 2.73 1.31 7.71
C ILE A 80 1.25 1.63 7.85
N ALA A 81 0.51 1.64 6.73
CA ALA A 81 -0.93 1.87 6.71
C ALA A 81 -1.71 0.76 7.46
N LYS A 82 -1.20 -0.48 7.47
CA LYS A 82 -1.72 -1.56 8.31
C LYS A 82 -1.21 -1.57 9.75
N GLY A 83 -0.32 -0.65 10.11
CA GLY A 83 0.16 -0.51 11.49
C GLY A 83 1.23 -1.52 11.89
N CYS A 84 2.05 -1.98 10.94
CA CYS A 84 3.31 -2.66 11.26
C CYS A 84 4.23 -1.72 12.05
N ASP A 85 5.05 -2.28 12.92
CA ASP A 85 5.95 -1.50 13.79
C ASP A 85 7.09 -0.84 13.00
N LEU A 86 7.21 0.48 13.07
CA LEU A 86 8.21 1.26 12.31
C LEU A 86 9.65 0.87 12.67
N LYS A 87 9.93 0.57 13.94
CA LYS A 87 11.26 0.16 14.41
C LYS A 87 11.63 -1.21 13.84
N GLY A 88 10.73 -2.19 13.93
CA GLY A 88 10.87 -3.51 13.33
C GLY A 88 10.98 -3.47 11.81
N MET A 89 10.21 -2.60 11.14
CA MET A 89 10.33 -2.39 9.68
C MET A 89 11.70 -1.85 9.30
N MET A 90 12.19 -0.82 10.01
CA MET A 90 13.51 -0.26 9.72
C MET A 90 14.62 -1.27 9.99
N ALA A 91 14.57 -1.98 11.13
CA ALA A 91 15.50 -3.06 11.44
C ALA A 91 15.49 -4.17 10.36
N GLU A 92 14.33 -4.50 9.79
CA GLU A 92 14.22 -5.46 8.69
C GLU A 92 14.92 -4.96 7.43
N ILE A 93 14.75 -3.68 7.06
CA ILE A 93 15.42 -3.06 5.91
C ILE A 93 16.94 -3.05 6.08
N TYR A 94 17.44 -2.84 7.29
CA TYR A 94 18.86 -2.95 7.64
C TYR A 94 19.36 -4.41 7.72
N GLY A 95 18.51 -5.42 7.55
CA GLY A 95 18.86 -6.84 7.65
C GLY A 95 19.23 -7.28 9.07
N LYS A 96 18.59 -6.69 10.08
CA LYS A 96 18.87 -6.95 11.51
C LYS A 96 17.97 -8.04 12.09
N ALA A 97 18.47 -8.72 13.12
CA ALA A 97 17.76 -9.82 13.79
C ALA A 97 16.44 -9.38 14.46
N THR A 98 16.35 -8.10 14.82
CA THR A 98 15.20 -7.45 15.43
C THR A 98 14.17 -6.95 14.40
N GLY A 99 14.41 -7.19 13.11
CA GLY A 99 13.44 -6.93 12.06
C GLY A 99 12.19 -7.80 12.19
N LEU A 100 11.07 -7.34 11.62
CA LEU A 100 9.79 -8.08 11.66
C LEU A 100 9.90 -9.51 11.11
N CYS A 101 10.82 -9.75 10.18
CA CYS A 101 11.09 -11.06 9.59
C CYS A 101 12.51 -11.54 9.95
N LYS A 102 13.06 -11.06 11.07
CA LYS A 102 14.39 -11.41 11.60
C LYS A 102 15.55 -11.10 10.64
N GLY A 103 15.37 -10.10 9.77
CA GLY A 103 16.37 -9.68 8.79
C GLY A 103 16.48 -10.61 7.56
N LYS A 104 15.52 -11.52 7.37
CA LYS A 104 15.50 -12.47 6.24
C LYS A 104 14.73 -11.97 5.03
N GLY A 105 13.74 -11.11 5.23
CA GLY A 105 12.87 -10.61 4.18
C GLY A 105 13.41 -9.36 3.50
N GLY A 106 14.06 -8.49 4.28
CA GLY A 106 14.57 -7.21 3.81
C GLY A 106 13.46 -6.29 3.27
N SER A 107 13.87 -5.30 2.48
CA SER A 107 12.98 -4.24 1.99
C SER A 107 11.76 -4.75 1.19
N MET A 108 11.90 -5.84 0.41
CA MET A 108 10.86 -6.32 -0.49
C MET A 108 9.93 -7.39 0.11
N HIS A 109 10.18 -7.86 1.34
CA HIS A 109 9.46 -9.00 1.92
C HIS A 109 9.12 -8.82 3.42
N ILE A 110 8.80 -7.59 3.82
CA ILE A 110 8.27 -7.31 5.15
C ILE A 110 6.88 -7.96 5.30
N ALA A 111 6.68 -8.72 6.37
CA ALA A 111 5.42 -9.37 6.72
C ALA A 111 5.16 -9.25 8.23
N ASP A 112 3.88 -9.14 8.59
CA ASP A 112 3.40 -9.13 9.98
C ASP A 112 1.97 -9.69 10.02
N LEU A 113 1.85 -10.97 10.33
CA LEU A 113 0.56 -11.66 10.33
C LEU A 113 -0.38 -11.17 11.43
N ASP A 114 0.15 -10.63 12.53
CA ASP A 114 -0.66 -10.08 13.62
C ASP A 114 -1.37 -8.78 13.20
N LYS A 115 -0.86 -8.11 12.16
CA LYS A 115 -1.47 -6.92 11.51
C LYS A 115 -2.26 -7.26 10.25
N GLY A 116 -2.36 -8.54 9.92
CA GLY A 116 -2.95 -9.01 8.67
C GLY A 116 -2.10 -8.63 7.44
N MET A 117 -0.81 -8.32 7.60
CA MET A 117 0.12 -8.06 6.51
C MET A 117 0.76 -9.38 6.06
N LEU A 118 0.19 -10.02 5.03
CA LEU A 118 0.63 -11.36 4.57
C LEU A 118 2.03 -11.37 3.93
N GLY A 119 2.58 -10.18 3.66
CA GLY A 119 3.92 -9.99 3.12
C GLY A 119 3.94 -9.11 1.88
N ALA A 120 4.95 -8.26 1.81
CA ALA A 120 5.42 -7.65 0.57
C ALA A 120 5.93 -8.76 -0.37
N ASN A 121 5.71 -8.64 -1.68
CA ASN A 121 6.04 -9.72 -2.61
C ASN A 121 6.79 -9.20 -3.84
N GLY A 122 8.01 -9.70 -4.03
CA GLY A 122 8.85 -9.47 -5.22
C GLY A 122 8.26 -10.00 -6.52
N ILE A 123 7.39 -11.02 -6.45
CA ILE A 123 6.78 -11.65 -7.62
C ILE A 123 5.59 -10.80 -8.08
N VAL A 124 5.75 -10.13 -9.22
CA VAL A 124 4.68 -9.36 -9.85
C VAL A 124 3.48 -10.27 -10.14
N GLY A 125 2.30 -9.87 -9.66
CA GLY A 125 1.08 -10.66 -9.74
C GLY A 125 0.98 -11.81 -8.72
N GLY A 126 1.93 -11.97 -7.80
CA GLY A 126 1.88 -13.01 -6.76
C GLY A 126 0.79 -12.80 -5.70
N GLY A 127 0.30 -11.57 -5.53
CA GLY A 127 -0.70 -11.23 -4.51
C GLY A 127 -2.11 -11.76 -4.78
N PHE A 128 -2.54 -11.84 -6.04
CA PHE A 128 -3.92 -12.20 -6.39
C PHE A 128 -4.40 -13.54 -5.80
N PRO A 129 -3.69 -14.67 -5.99
CA PRO A 129 -4.12 -15.95 -5.41
C PRO A 129 -4.03 -15.96 -3.88
N LEU A 130 -3.05 -15.26 -3.29
CA LEU A 130 -2.89 -15.17 -1.83
C LEU A 130 -4.07 -14.42 -1.20
N ALA A 131 -4.48 -13.29 -1.77
CA ALA A 131 -5.63 -12.53 -1.32
C ALA A 131 -6.92 -13.35 -1.46
N CYS A 132 -7.10 -14.08 -2.58
CA CYS A 132 -8.23 -14.98 -2.74
C CYS A 132 -8.25 -16.08 -1.66
N GLY A 133 -7.09 -16.64 -1.28
CA GLY A 133 -7.00 -17.62 -0.19
C GLY A 133 -7.37 -17.05 1.18
N ALA A 134 -6.96 -15.81 1.47
CA ALA A 134 -7.35 -15.09 2.68
C ALA A 134 -8.86 -14.82 2.72
N ALA A 135 -9.43 -14.34 1.61
CA ALA A 135 -10.87 -14.12 1.47
C ALA A 135 -11.67 -15.42 1.60
N LEU A 136 -11.19 -16.51 1.01
CA LEU A 136 -11.79 -17.84 1.14
C LEU A 136 -11.80 -18.29 2.59
N THR A 137 -10.72 -18.01 3.34
CA THR A 137 -10.65 -18.32 4.77
C THR A 137 -11.75 -17.59 5.55
N ALA A 138 -11.91 -16.29 5.32
CA ALA A 138 -12.98 -15.50 5.95
C ALA A 138 -14.37 -16.06 5.61
N LYS A 139 -14.61 -16.39 4.34
CA LYS A 139 -15.87 -16.96 3.87
C LYS A 139 -16.19 -18.32 4.50
N VAL A 140 -15.22 -19.24 4.51
CA VAL A 140 -15.41 -20.60 5.06
C VAL A 140 -15.58 -20.58 6.56
N LYS A 141 -14.80 -19.75 7.27
CA LYS A 141 -14.89 -19.56 8.72
C LYS A 141 -16.05 -18.66 9.15
N LYS A 142 -16.78 -18.07 8.20
CA LYS A 142 -17.91 -17.16 8.44
C LYS A 142 -17.54 -15.97 9.32
N THR A 143 -16.34 -15.41 9.11
CA THR A 143 -15.96 -14.14 9.75
C THR A 143 -16.42 -12.97 8.89
N SER A 144 -16.45 -11.77 9.46
CA SER A 144 -16.72 -10.52 8.73
C SER A 144 -15.45 -9.88 8.18
N ASN A 145 -14.36 -10.65 8.07
CA ASN A 145 -13.07 -10.16 7.61
C ASN A 145 -13.06 -10.09 6.09
N VAL A 146 -12.30 -9.14 5.55
CA VAL A 146 -12.03 -9.02 4.11
C VAL A 146 -10.55 -9.24 3.84
N SER A 147 -10.21 -9.40 2.57
CA SER A 147 -8.84 -9.25 2.11
C SER A 147 -8.69 -8.14 1.08
N VAL A 148 -7.52 -7.52 1.02
CA VAL A 148 -7.17 -6.53 -0.01
C VAL A 148 -5.93 -6.99 -0.77
N CYS A 149 -6.01 -6.98 -2.09
CA CYS A 149 -4.89 -7.19 -2.97
C CYS A 149 -4.44 -5.85 -3.56
N PHE A 150 -3.35 -5.28 -3.05
CA PHE A 150 -2.69 -4.15 -3.69
C PHE A 150 -1.81 -4.64 -4.84
N PHE A 151 -1.84 -3.94 -5.97
CA PHE A 151 -1.02 -4.28 -7.13
C PHE A 151 -0.76 -3.06 -8.03
N GLY A 152 0.41 -3.01 -8.66
CA GLY A 152 0.73 -1.95 -9.61
C GLY A 152 0.07 -2.18 -10.98
N ASP A 153 0.07 -1.15 -11.82
CA ASP A 153 -0.44 -1.21 -13.19
C ASP A 153 0.20 -2.34 -14.00
N GLY A 154 1.51 -2.58 -13.93
CA GLY A 154 2.13 -3.72 -14.63
C GLY A 154 1.53 -5.10 -14.29
N ALA A 155 1.09 -5.30 -13.03
CA ALA A 155 0.61 -6.58 -12.54
C ALA A 155 -0.75 -7.00 -13.14
N ASN A 156 -1.54 -6.06 -13.66
CA ASN A 156 -2.86 -6.35 -14.25
C ASN A 156 -2.79 -7.21 -15.52
N ASN A 157 -1.60 -7.35 -16.12
CA ASN A 157 -1.37 -8.13 -17.33
C ASN A 157 -0.91 -9.57 -17.05
N HIS A 158 -0.75 -9.96 -15.79
CA HIS A 158 -0.35 -11.31 -15.42
C HIS A 158 -1.54 -12.27 -15.43
N GLY A 159 -1.31 -13.54 -15.78
CA GLY A 159 -2.35 -14.58 -15.75
C GLY A 159 -3.04 -14.71 -14.39
N THR A 160 -2.29 -14.53 -13.31
CA THR A 160 -2.81 -14.59 -11.94
C THR A 160 -3.85 -13.50 -11.63
N PHE A 161 -3.80 -12.34 -12.29
CA PHE A 161 -4.85 -11.32 -12.20
C PHE A 161 -6.16 -11.89 -12.75
N HIS A 162 -6.11 -12.46 -13.95
CA HIS A 162 -7.29 -13.00 -14.64
C HIS A 162 -7.89 -14.20 -13.89
N GLU A 163 -7.04 -15.13 -13.47
CA GLU A 163 -7.44 -16.32 -12.73
C GLU A 163 -8.02 -15.97 -11.35
N GLY A 164 -7.32 -15.11 -10.60
CA GLY A 164 -7.71 -14.72 -9.25
C GLY A 164 -9.02 -13.95 -9.20
N ILE A 165 -9.19 -12.95 -10.07
CA ILE A 165 -10.42 -12.14 -10.10
C ILE A 165 -11.62 -12.99 -10.55
N ASN A 166 -11.45 -13.82 -11.58
CA ASN A 166 -12.51 -14.72 -12.03
C ASN A 166 -12.94 -15.69 -10.91
N LEU A 167 -11.98 -16.31 -10.22
CA LEU A 167 -12.26 -17.20 -9.10
C LEU A 167 -13.00 -16.46 -7.96
N ALA A 168 -12.52 -15.27 -7.60
CA ALA A 168 -13.14 -14.45 -6.57
C ALA A 168 -14.58 -14.07 -6.90
N ALA A 169 -14.86 -13.76 -8.17
CA ALA A 169 -16.20 -13.43 -8.65
C ALA A 169 -17.14 -14.64 -8.55
N VAL A 170 -16.75 -15.78 -9.14
CA VAL A 170 -17.55 -17.03 -9.14
C VAL A 170 -17.87 -17.46 -7.70
N TRP A 171 -16.90 -17.34 -6.81
CA TRP A 171 -17.07 -17.73 -5.41
C TRP A 171 -17.59 -16.61 -4.54
N LYS A 172 -17.90 -15.41 -5.05
CA LYS A 172 -18.28 -14.23 -4.26
C LYS A 172 -17.41 -14.07 -3.01
N LEU A 173 -16.09 -14.04 -3.21
CA LEU A 173 -15.12 -13.90 -2.13
C LEU A 173 -15.11 -12.45 -1.60
N PRO A 174 -14.90 -12.26 -0.28
CA PRO A 174 -14.75 -10.93 0.31
C PRO A 174 -13.34 -10.37 0.06
N VAL A 175 -13.03 -10.06 -1.20
CA VAL A 175 -11.73 -9.51 -1.63
C VAL A 175 -11.89 -8.20 -2.41
N ILE A 176 -11.05 -7.23 -2.10
CA ILE A 176 -10.96 -5.96 -2.81
C ILE A 176 -9.64 -5.95 -3.58
N PHE A 177 -9.70 -5.75 -4.89
CA PHE A 177 -8.52 -5.59 -5.74
C PHE A 177 -8.27 -4.09 -5.93
N VAL A 178 -7.11 -3.61 -5.48
CA VAL A 178 -6.74 -2.19 -5.52
C VAL A 178 -5.53 -2.01 -6.44
N ALA A 179 -5.77 -1.43 -7.61
CA ALA A 179 -4.75 -1.11 -8.59
C ALA A 179 -4.14 0.26 -8.29
N GLU A 180 -2.84 0.29 -8.04
CA GLU A 180 -2.04 1.49 -7.87
C GLU A 180 -1.45 1.86 -9.23
N ASN A 181 -2.27 2.55 -10.03
CA ASN A 181 -1.89 2.92 -11.38
C ASN A 181 -1.02 4.18 -11.35
N ASN A 182 0.28 3.99 -11.09
CA ASN A 182 1.29 5.06 -11.17
C ASN A 182 1.81 5.32 -12.60
N GLY A 183 1.23 4.64 -13.60
CA GLY A 183 1.42 4.88 -15.02
C GLY A 183 2.54 4.06 -15.68
N TYR A 184 3.34 3.31 -14.91
CA TYR A 184 4.47 2.56 -15.46
C TYR A 184 4.69 1.19 -14.80
N GLY A 185 4.92 0.15 -15.61
CA GLY A 185 5.58 -1.09 -15.20
C GLY A 185 7.10 -0.96 -15.39
N GLU A 186 7.83 -0.63 -14.32
CA GLU A 186 9.23 -0.16 -14.41
C GLU A 186 9.32 1.03 -15.39
N ALA A 187 9.88 0.84 -16.58
CA ALA A 187 10.00 1.86 -17.63
C ALA A 187 8.90 1.79 -18.68
N THR A 188 8.04 0.76 -18.63
CA THR A 188 7.01 0.50 -19.64
C THR A 188 5.73 1.27 -19.32
N PRO A 189 5.31 2.26 -20.13
CA PRO A 189 4.07 3.00 -19.86
C PRO A 189 2.82 2.10 -19.93
N PHE A 190 1.83 2.36 -19.08
CA PHE A 190 0.60 1.57 -19.04
C PHE A 190 -0.07 1.40 -20.41
N HIS A 191 -0.17 2.48 -21.19
CA HIS A 191 -0.81 2.47 -22.51
C HIS A 191 -0.05 1.63 -23.57
N TYR A 192 1.23 1.34 -23.33
CA TYR A 192 2.02 0.45 -24.18
C TYR A 192 1.75 -1.02 -23.83
N ALA A 193 1.62 -1.33 -22.55
CA ALA A 193 1.48 -2.70 -22.05
C ALA A 193 0.04 -3.18 -21.93
N SER A 194 -0.97 -2.30 -22.05
CA SER A 194 -2.36 -2.64 -21.84
C SER A 194 -3.25 -2.23 -23.02
N SER A 195 -4.14 -3.14 -23.42
CA SER A 195 -5.13 -2.88 -24.48
C SER A 195 -6.36 -2.14 -23.97
N CYS A 196 -6.66 -2.20 -22.66
CA CYS A 196 -7.75 -1.44 -22.06
C CYS A 196 -7.29 -0.01 -21.75
N LYS A 197 -8.23 0.94 -21.79
CA LYS A 197 -7.94 2.35 -21.49
C LYS A 197 -7.68 2.56 -20.01
N THR A 198 -8.36 1.80 -19.17
CA THR A 198 -8.24 1.83 -17.71
C THR A 198 -8.23 0.40 -17.18
N ILE A 199 -7.60 0.18 -16.02
CA ILE A 199 -7.62 -1.13 -15.35
C ILE A 199 -9.04 -1.45 -14.89
N ALA A 200 -9.81 -0.44 -14.44
CA ALA A 200 -11.20 -0.58 -14.04
C ALA A 200 -12.10 -1.15 -15.15
N ASP A 201 -11.81 -0.87 -16.43
CA ASP A 201 -12.56 -1.43 -17.58
C ASP A 201 -12.53 -2.97 -17.62
N ARG A 202 -11.55 -3.61 -16.96
CA ARG A 202 -11.47 -5.08 -16.93
C ARG A 202 -12.50 -5.71 -15.98
N ALA A 203 -13.06 -4.96 -15.05
CA ALA A 203 -14.02 -5.47 -14.06
C ALA A 203 -15.26 -6.10 -14.71
N VAL A 204 -15.78 -5.49 -15.78
CA VAL A 204 -16.99 -5.95 -16.49
C VAL A 204 -16.83 -7.35 -17.06
N ALA A 205 -15.61 -7.77 -17.42
CA ALA A 205 -15.35 -9.10 -17.94
C ALA A 205 -15.60 -10.22 -16.91
N TYR A 206 -15.63 -9.87 -15.63
CA TYR A 206 -15.84 -10.81 -14.51
C TYR A 206 -17.15 -10.59 -13.76
N ASP A 207 -18.03 -9.71 -14.27
CA ASP A 207 -19.30 -9.36 -13.61
C ASP A 207 -19.12 -8.81 -12.18
N ILE A 208 -18.12 -7.94 -11.98
CA ILE A 208 -17.83 -7.27 -10.71
C ILE A 208 -17.82 -5.75 -10.89
N PRO A 209 -18.10 -4.96 -9.83
CA PRO A 209 -17.95 -3.51 -9.90
C PRO A 209 -16.48 -3.11 -10.10
N GLY A 210 -16.25 -2.19 -11.03
CA GLY A 210 -14.97 -1.53 -11.27
C GLY A 210 -15.13 -0.03 -11.16
N VAL A 211 -14.33 0.62 -10.32
CA VAL A 211 -14.32 2.09 -10.17
C VAL A 211 -12.92 2.62 -10.38
N ARG A 212 -12.83 3.84 -10.91
CA ARG A 212 -11.57 4.56 -11.11
C ARG A 212 -11.63 5.89 -10.38
N VAL A 213 -10.65 6.15 -9.53
CA VAL A 213 -10.55 7.34 -8.69
C VAL A 213 -9.20 8.04 -8.87
N ASP A 214 -9.14 9.33 -8.49
CA ASP A 214 -7.86 10.00 -8.30
C ASP A 214 -7.20 9.42 -7.03
N GLY A 215 -6.08 8.73 -7.21
CA GLY A 215 -5.34 8.08 -6.12
C GLY A 215 -4.58 9.06 -5.23
N LYS A 216 -4.43 10.32 -5.63
CA LYS A 216 -3.87 11.40 -4.79
C LYS A 216 -4.95 12.10 -3.95
N ASP A 217 -6.22 11.96 -4.32
CA ASP A 217 -7.35 12.40 -3.50
C ASP A 217 -7.73 11.30 -2.50
N ILE A 218 -7.23 11.42 -1.28
CA ILE A 218 -7.49 10.45 -0.23
C ILE A 218 -8.98 10.36 0.15
N VAL A 219 -9.77 11.42 -0.04
CA VAL A 219 -11.22 11.39 0.24
C VAL A 219 -11.92 10.52 -0.78
N ALA A 220 -11.55 10.64 -2.06
CA ALA A 220 -12.06 9.78 -3.13
C ALA A 220 -11.67 8.31 -2.92
N VAL A 221 -10.41 8.03 -2.58
CA VAL A 221 -9.95 6.68 -2.24
C VAL A 221 -10.72 6.12 -1.04
N TYR A 222 -10.85 6.90 0.03
CA TYR A 222 -11.53 6.50 1.26
C TYR A 222 -13.02 6.16 1.00
N GLN A 223 -13.72 6.94 0.17
CA GLN A 223 -15.11 6.63 -0.19
C GLN A 223 -15.21 5.34 -1.03
N ALA A 224 -14.39 5.19 -2.07
CA ALA A 224 -14.41 3.99 -2.92
C ALA A 224 -14.06 2.72 -2.14
N ALA A 225 -13.07 2.82 -1.25
CA ALA A 225 -12.69 1.72 -0.38
C ALA A 225 -13.81 1.34 0.61
N LYS A 226 -14.52 2.32 1.16
CA LYS A 226 -15.67 2.06 2.05
C LYS A 226 -16.71 1.18 1.35
N GLU A 227 -17.17 1.61 0.17
CA GLU A 227 -18.20 0.90 -0.59
C GLU A 227 -17.75 -0.52 -0.94
N ALA A 228 -16.49 -0.68 -1.37
CA ALA A 228 -15.93 -1.99 -1.69
C ALA A 228 -15.79 -2.91 -0.47
N VAL A 229 -15.35 -2.38 0.67
CA VAL A 229 -15.22 -3.14 1.92
C VAL A 229 -16.59 -3.54 2.45
N GLU A 230 -17.56 -2.64 2.48
CA GLU A 230 -18.93 -2.94 2.92
C GLU A 230 -19.57 -4.02 2.03
N ARG A 231 -19.44 -3.89 0.70
CA ARG A 231 -19.89 -4.90 -0.26
C ARG A 231 -19.28 -6.28 0.01
N ALA A 232 -17.95 -6.33 0.19
CA ALA A 232 -17.23 -7.57 0.47
C ALA A 232 -17.71 -8.19 1.80
N ARG A 233 -17.83 -7.39 2.87
CA ARG A 233 -18.34 -7.83 4.18
C ARG A 233 -19.78 -8.34 4.13
N ASN A 234 -20.61 -7.76 3.27
CA ASN A 234 -22.00 -8.19 3.05
C ASN A 234 -22.13 -9.48 2.21
N GLY A 235 -21.01 -10.07 1.76
CA GLY A 235 -21.01 -11.30 0.97
C GLY A 235 -21.45 -11.11 -0.48
N GLU A 236 -21.44 -9.86 -0.96
CA GLU A 236 -21.86 -9.52 -2.31
C GLU A 236 -20.75 -9.74 -3.35
N GLY A 237 -19.57 -10.17 -2.91
CA GLY A 237 -18.44 -10.53 -3.76
C GLY A 237 -17.39 -9.42 -3.87
N PRO A 238 -16.46 -9.57 -4.81
CA PRO A 238 -15.30 -8.68 -4.90
C PRO A 238 -15.59 -7.37 -5.64
N SER A 239 -14.63 -6.46 -5.56
CA SER A 239 -14.61 -5.17 -6.27
C SER A 239 -13.21 -4.88 -6.83
N LEU A 240 -13.15 -4.12 -7.92
CA LEU A 240 -11.90 -3.57 -8.48
C LEU A 240 -11.89 -2.03 -8.34
N ILE A 241 -10.87 -1.50 -7.68
CA ILE A 241 -10.62 -0.06 -7.55
C ILE A 241 -9.32 0.26 -8.29
N GLU A 242 -9.38 1.15 -9.27
CA GLU A 242 -8.19 1.75 -9.89
C GLU A 242 -7.91 3.12 -9.30
N CYS A 243 -6.83 3.24 -8.54
CA CYS A 243 -6.33 4.49 -8.00
C CYS A 243 -5.25 5.02 -8.94
N VAL A 244 -5.55 6.12 -9.64
CA VAL A 244 -4.60 6.78 -10.54
C VAL A 244 -3.67 7.64 -9.71
N THR A 245 -2.40 7.26 -9.61
CA THR A 245 -1.44 7.90 -8.72
C THR A 245 -0.12 8.17 -9.43
N TYR A 246 0.93 8.46 -8.67
CA TYR A 246 2.26 8.71 -9.19
C TYR A 246 3.31 8.35 -8.14
N ARG A 247 4.27 7.52 -8.54
CA ARG A 247 5.43 7.17 -7.71
C ARG A 247 6.50 8.27 -7.86
N ASN A 248 6.89 8.87 -6.74
CA ASN A 248 7.77 10.04 -6.73
C ASN A 248 9.20 9.67 -7.16
N TYR A 249 9.73 8.57 -6.65
CA TYR A 249 11.05 8.05 -6.96
C TYR A 249 11.05 7.10 -8.17
N GLY A 250 12.20 6.50 -8.47
CA GLY A 250 12.32 5.52 -9.54
C GLY A 250 11.60 4.20 -9.24
N HIS A 251 11.70 3.24 -10.16
CA HIS A 251 11.18 1.90 -9.94
C HIS A 251 11.80 1.28 -8.68
N PHE A 252 13.10 1.40 -8.55
CA PHE A 252 13.89 1.10 -7.35
C PHE A 252 14.91 2.21 -7.13
N GLU A 253 15.54 2.22 -5.96
CA GLU A 253 16.61 3.16 -5.64
C GLU A 253 17.82 2.99 -6.57
N GLY A 254 18.14 4.02 -7.35
CA GLY A 254 19.18 4.00 -8.39
C GLY A 254 18.65 3.89 -9.83
N ASP A 255 17.34 3.81 -10.04
CA ASP A 255 16.75 3.93 -11.38
C ASP A 255 16.97 5.34 -11.96
N ALA A 256 17.47 5.39 -13.20
CA ALA A 256 17.78 6.61 -13.93
C ALA A 256 16.54 7.40 -14.38
N GLN A 257 15.35 6.79 -14.38
CA GLN A 257 14.06 7.45 -14.64
C GLN A 257 13.98 8.20 -15.99
N THR A 258 14.76 7.79 -17.00
CA THR A 258 14.80 8.44 -18.33
C THR A 258 13.47 8.39 -19.09
N TYR A 259 12.54 7.54 -18.64
CA TYR A 259 11.20 7.36 -19.18
C TYR A 259 10.16 8.33 -18.58
N LYS A 260 10.51 9.11 -17.56
CA LYS A 260 9.62 10.11 -16.93
C LYS A 260 9.97 11.51 -17.39
N ALA A 261 8.97 12.28 -17.85
CA ALA A 261 9.17 13.68 -18.20
C ALA A 261 9.42 14.54 -16.95
N GLU A 262 10.45 15.40 -16.97
CA GLU A 262 10.78 16.30 -15.85
C GLU A 262 9.60 17.21 -15.45
N ALA A 263 8.87 17.74 -16.44
CA ALA A 263 7.70 18.58 -16.19
C ALA A 263 6.57 17.81 -15.48
N GLU A 264 6.41 16.52 -15.79
CA GLU A 264 5.44 15.66 -15.10
C GLU A 264 5.87 15.40 -13.65
N LYS A 265 7.14 15.04 -13.43
CA LYS A 265 7.70 14.85 -12.08
C LYS A 265 7.49 16.10 -11.21
N ALA A 266 7.87 17.27 -11.72
CA ALA A 266 7.71 18.54 -11.01
C ALA A 266 6.25 18.83 -10.67
N LYS A 267 5.32 18.58 -11.60
CA LYS A 267 3.89 18.76 -11.36
C LYS A 267 3.38 17.83 -10.26
N GLN A 268 3.77 16.55 -10.32
CA GLN A 268 3.30 15.54 -9.37
C GLN A 268 3.79 15.82 -7.94
N LEU A 269 5.02 16.30 -7.80
CA LEU A 269 5.63 16.64 -6.51
C LEU A 269 5.12 17.97 -5.93
N ASN A 270 4.96 19.00 -6.76
CA ASN A 270 4.70 20.36 -6.26
C ASN A 270 3.21 20.74 -6.26
N GLU A 271 2.43 20.23 -7.21
CA GLU A 271 1.02 20.62 -7.39
C GLU A 271 0.05 19.52 -6.95
N LYS A 272 0.48 18.25 -7.02
CA LYS A 272 -0.37 17.08 -6.78
C LYS A 272 0.02 16.24 -5.56
N ASP A 273 0.77 16.81 -4.63
CA ASP A 273 1.11 16.09 -3.40
C ASP A 273 -0.14 15.84 -2.54
N ALA A 274 -0.41 14.55 -2.27
CA ALA A 274 -1.59 14.11 -1.55
C ALA A 274 -1.62 14.58 -0.08
N ILE A 275 -0.47 14.68 0.58
CA ILE A 275 -0.37 15.18 1.95
C ILE A 275 -0.71 16.66 1.98
N VAL A 276 -0.18 17.44 1.05
CA VAL A 276 -0.47 18.89 0.96
C VAL A 276 -1.97 19.11 0.71
N GLN A 277 -2.56 18.37 -0.21
CA GLN A 277 -4.00 18.45 -0.51
C GLN A 277 -4.84 18.06 0.72
N PHE A 278 -4.47 17.00 1.44
CA PHE A 278 -5.22 16.58 2.61
C PHE A 278 -5.06 17.55 3.79
N LYS A 279 -3.87 18.14 4.02
CA LYS A 279 -3.67 19.21 5.00
C LYS A 279 -4.64 20.37 4.75
N LYS A 280 -4.77 20.80 3.50
CA LYS A 280 -5.74 21.83 3.11
C LYS A 280 -7.18 21.41 3.42
N PHE A 281 -7.57 20.19 3.04
CA PHE A 281 -8.91 19.67 3.32
C PHE A 281 -9.25 19.66 4.81
N VAL A 282 -8.38 19.13 5.67
CA VAL A 282 -8.67 19.02 7.12
C VAL A 282 -8.77 20.38 7.80
N LEU A 283 -8.04 21.38 7.31
CA LEU A 283 -8.16 22.78 7.78
C LEU A 283 -9.47 23.41 7.33
N GLU A 284 -9.82 23.29 6.05
CA GLU A 284 -11.07 23.82 5.49
C GLU A 284 -12.31 23.21 6.15
N GLN A 285 -12.25 21.93 6.50
CA GLN A 285 -13.32 21.21 7.21
C GLN A 285 -13.30 21.43 8.73
N ASN A 286 -12.36 22.22 9.27
CA ASN A 286 -12.17 22.45 10.71
C ASN A 286 -12.00 21.14 11.52
N LEU A 287 -11.43 20.10 10.90
CA LEU A 287 -11.17 18.82 11.56
C LEU A 287 -9.91 18.91 12.41
N LEU A 288 -8.90 19.62 11.94
CA LEU A 288 -7.61 19.85 12.61
C LEU A 288 -7.21 21.32 12.49
N SER A 289 -6.49 21.82 13.48
CA SER A 289 -5.82 23.13 13.41
C SER A 289 -4.41 23.00 12.83
N GLU A 290 -3.80 24.12 12.42
CA GLU A 290 -2.38 24.13 12.01
C GLU A 290 -1.46 23.64 13.13
N ALA A 291 -1.78 23.98 14.39
CA ALA A 291 -1.03 23.52 15.55
C ALA A 291 -1.11 21.98 15.73
N ASP A 292 -2.29 21.39 15.53
CA ASP A 292 -2.47 19.93 15.57
C ASP A 292 -1.62 19.25 14.49
N ILE A 293 -1.65 19.80 13.26
CA ILE A 293 -0.90 19.25 12.12
C ILE A 293 0.61 19.34 12.36
N ASN A 294 1.11 20.49 12.80
CA ASN A 294 2.54 20.68 13.07
C ASN A 294 3.03 19.78 14.21
N SER A 295 2.24 19.64 15.27
CA SER A 295 2.57 18.73 16.38
C SER A 295 2.59 17.27 15.93
N LEU A 296 1.67 16.86 15.05
CA LEU A 296 1.63 15.52 14.50
C LEU A 296 2.85 15.26 13.62
N GLU A 297 3.21 16.22 12.77
CA GLU A 297 4.35 16.12 11.87
C GLU A 297 5.67 15.97 12.63
N GLN A 298 5.90 16.79 13.65
CA GLN A 298 7.08 16.71 14.52
C GLN A 298 7.16 15.39 15.29
N LYS A 299 6.01 14.91 15.80
CA LYS A 299 5.96 13.62 16.48
C LYS A 299 6.41 12.49 15.54
N VAL A 300 5.89 12.47 14.31
CA VAL A 300 6.26 11.45 13.32
C VAL A 300 7.74 11.57 12.95
N GLU A 301 8.28 12.78 12.79
CA GLU A 301 9.73 12.97 12.55
C GLU A 301 10.57 12.30 13.63
N GLN A 302 10.23 12.52 14.91
CA GLN A 302 10.92 11.88 16.02
C GLN A 302 10.78 10.35 15.97
N GLU A 303 9.58 9.81 15.71
CA GLU A 303 9.36 8.37 15.61
C GLU A 303 10.19 7.71 14.49
N ILE A 304 10.34 8.40 13.35
CA ILE A 304 11.19 7.93 12.24
C ILE A 304 12.68 7.98 12.60
N GLU A 305 13.15 9.05 13.25
CA GLU A 305 14.53 9.13 13.74
C GLU A 305 14.85 8.02 14.74
N GLU A 306 13.92 7.73 15.66
CA GLU A 306 14.04 6.62 16.61
C GLU A 306 14.07 5.26 15.89
N ALA A 307 13.28 5.08 14.83
CA ALA A 307 13.28 3.86 14.03
C ALA A 307 14.60 3.65 13.27
N VAL A 308 15.17 4.70 12.69
CA VAL A 308 16.52 4.64 12.08
C VAL A 308 17.55 4.24 13.11
N LYS A 309 17.61 4.96 14.23
CA LYS A 309 18.56 4.69 15.30
C LYS A 309 18.44 3.24 15.80
N PHE A 310 17.22 2.76 15.99
CA PHE A 310 16.96 1.38 16.38
C PHE A 310 17.47 0.38 15.33
N GLY A 311 17.24 0.64 14.04
CA GLY A 311 17.74 -0.19 12.94
C GLY A 311 19.27 -0.23 12.88
N GLU A 312 19.94 0.91 13.07
CA GLU A 312 21.41 1.01 13.07
C GLU A 312 22.04 0.27 14.25
N ASP A 313 21.52 0.54 15.46
CA ASP A 313 22.05 0.01 16.73
C ASP A 313 21.70 -1.48 16.94
N SER A 314 20.73 -2.02 16.19
CA SER A 314 20.31 -3.42 16.32
C SER A 314 21.37 -4.43 15.84
N PRO A 315 21.44 -5.63 16.45
CA PRO A 315 22.42 -6.64 16.07
C PRO A 315 22.05 -7.31 14.73
N TYR A 316 23.07 -7.70 13.97
CA TYR A 316 22.89 -8.61 12.85
C TYR A 316 22.47 -10.01 13.33
N PRO A 317 21.75 -10.79 12.52
CA PRO A 317 21.42 -12.19 12.83
C PRO A 317 22.68 -13.04 13.03
N ASP A 318 22.61 -13.99 13.96
CA ASP A 318 23.63 -15.03 14.08
C ASP A 318 23.67 -15.89 12.80
N PRO A 319 24.86 -16.29 12.28
CA PRO A 319 24.93 -17.09 11.05
C PRO A 319 24.10 -18.39 11.07
N THR A 320 23.81 -18.96 12.25
CA THR A 320 22.95 -20.15 12.38
C THR A 320 21.49 -19.88 12.01
N GLU A 321 21.03 -18.62 11.99
CA GLU A 321 19.68 -18.25 11.58
C GLU A 321 19.41 -18.55 10.10
N LEU A 322 20.45 -18.65 9.27
CA LEU A 322 20.35 -18.95 7.84
C LEU A 322 19.61 -20.27 7.56
N LEU A 323 19.75 -21.26 8.44
CA LEU A 323 19.16 -22.60 8.28
C LEU A 323 17.85 -22.77 9.06
N LYS A 324 17.41 -21.75 9.80
CA LYS A 324 16.18 -21.79 10.59
C LYS A 324 14.98 -21.28 9.79
N ASP A 325 13.79 -21.73 10.17
CA ASP A 325 12.49 -21.35 9.59
C ASP A 325 12.26 -21.81 8.14
N VAL A 326 13.12 -22.68 7.59
CA VAL A 326 12.90 -23.29 6.26
C VAL A 326 11.80 -24.36 6.31
N TYR A 327 11.77 -25.15 7.39
CA TYR A 327 10.69 -26.06 7.73
C TYR A 327 10.36 -25.90 9.23
N VAL A 328 9.14 -26.30 9.62
CA VAL A 328 8.72 -26.30 11.04
C VAL A 328 9.56 -27.27 11.89
N SER A 329 10.03 -28.36 11.28
CA SER A 329 10.97 -29.33 11.84
C SER A 329 11.76 -29.98 10.70
N TYR A 330 13.06 -30.19 10.90
CA TYR A 330 13.94 -30.94 10.01
C TYR A 330 14.14 -32.38 10.47
#